data_AF-A0A6L9F2N0-F1
#
_entry.id   AF-A0A6L9F2N0-F1
#
_cell.length_a   1.000
_cell.length_b   1.000
_cell.length_c   1.000
_cell.angle_alpha   90.00
_cell.angle_beta   90.00
_cell.angle_gamma   90.00
#
_symmetry.space_group_name_H-M   'P 1'
#
loop_
_entity.id
_entity.type
_entity.pdbx_description
1 polymer ?
#
loop_
_entity_poly.entity_id
_entity_poly.type
_entity_poly.pdbx_seq_one_letter_code
_entity_poly.pdbx_strand_id
1 'polypeptide(L)'
;MIKERRIKHGIFYSIFLMLVLGCNQNKTTDQEETLSIGSDIEILDANRDGIINPYEALDVLLLMQEENQKELKVASFSSILKEYKKEEAEEIKSFFEEFDQNGNGKIELSEADEEMLDIITMMDENKNKEVTISEMTKFDFASAFLASEEEIDENIANIFEEHDAIDTIELTKIPEEEQERFSAWDINRDKIITKQEIKDFETANNTPVRFEIKDTVALMNGVITNEFPATVLQLLFEHPEVTTIEMMIAPGSIDDVANLRASLYINKSGLTTKVNAYSHIASGGTDFFLAGKQRIVEEGAVIGVHSWGGGAVAATDLPKDDPSHEKYLDYYKIVNIPTDFYWYTLQAAPANGMHNMTKDEIEKYKIRTEK
;
A
#
# COMPACT_ATOMS: atom_id res chain seq x y z
N MET A 1 18.65 -3.76 -17.95
CA MET A 1 19.22 -3.03 -16.79
C MET A 1 18.26 -2.03 -16.16
N ILE A 2 17.41 -1.31 -16.91
CA ILE A 2 16.36 -0.43 -16.35
C ILE A 2 15.11 -1.24 -15.93
N LYS A 3 14.81 -2.33 -16.64
CA LYS A 3 13.66 -3.23 -16.43
C LYS A 3 13.58 -3.97 -15.08
N GLU A 4 14.71 -4.23 -14.43
CA GLU A 4 14.76 -4.89 -13.11
C GLU A 4 14.76 -3.89 -11.95
N ARG A 5 14.96 -2.59 -12.21
CA ARG A 5 14.92 -1.57 -11.16
C ARG A 5 13.49 -1.26 -10.76
N ARG A 6 12.55 -1.07 -11.70
CA ARG A 6 11.18 -0.63 -11.36
C ARG A 6 10.37 -1.62 -10.53
N ILE A 7 10.52 -2.93 -10.75
CA ILE A 7 9.90 -3.96 -9.91
C ILE A 7 10.48 -3.93 -8.49
N LYS A 8 11.76 -3.55 -8.32
CA LYS A 8 12.39 -3.33 -7.01
C LYS A 8 11.89 -2.07 -6.30
N HIS A 9 11.31 -1.09 -7.01
CA HIS A 9 10.91 0.21 -6.45
C HIS A 9 9.50 0.24 -5.86
N GLY A 10 8.56 -0.57 -6.36
CA GLY A 10 7.21 -0.67 -5.77
C GLY A 10 7.19 -1.21 -4.33
N ILE A 11 8.28 -1.87 -3.93
CA ILE A 11 8.48 -2.49 -2.61
C ILE A 11 9.00 -1.49 -1.58
N PHE A 12 9.67 -0.43 -2.04
CA PHE A 12 10.28 0.56 -1.15
C PHE A 12 9.27 1.38 -0.36
N TYR A 13 8.08 1.60 -0.94
CA TYR A 13 7.17 2.58 -0.39
C TYR A 13 6.21 2.05 0.68
N SER A 14 6.00 0.72 0.80
CA SER A 14 5.25 0.10 1.91
C SER A 14 5.61 0.74 3.27
N ILE A 15 6.85 1.24 3.38
CA ILE A 15 7.46 1.72 4.61
C ILE A 15 7.54 3.23 4.80
N PHE A 16 7.38 4.08 3.79
CA PHE A 16 7.40 5.52 4.08
C PHE A 16 6.23 5.92 5.02
N LEU A 17 5.12 5.17 4.99
CA LEU A 17 4.06 5.29 6.00
C LEU A 17 4.06 4.21 7.10
N MET A 18 4.90 3.15 7.02
CA MET A 18 4.93 2.12 8.09
C MET A 18 5.33 2.68 9.44
N LEU A 19 6.17 3.72 9.46
CA LEU A 19 6.73 4.31 10.67
C LEU A 19 5.91 5.48 11.22
N VAL A 20 4.87 5.91 10.51
CA VAL A 20 4.07 7.10 10.85
C VAL A 20 2.87 6.76 11.75
N LEU A 21 2.57 5.50 12.10
CA LEU A 21 1.39 5.18 12.95
C LEU A 21 1.61 3.99 13.89
N GLY A 22 2.71 3.94 14.62
CA GLY A 22 2.91 2.84 15.56
C GLY A 22 4.21 2.80 16.31
N CYS A 23 4.56 3.86 17.05
CA CYS A 23 5.51 3.73 18.16
C CYS A 23 5.32 4.83 19.21
N ASN A 24 4.51 4.56 20.24
CA ASN A 24 4.56 5.32 21.48
C ASN A 24 5.26 4.50 22.57
N GLN A 25 6.55 4.80 22.83
CA GLN A 25 7.13 4.72 24.17
C GLN A 25 8.18 5.81 24.39
N ASN A 26 7.77 6.86 25.12
CA ASN A 26 8.55 7.74 25.99
C ASN A 26 10.09 7.69 25.85
N LYS A 27 10.67 8.80 25.38
CA LYS A 27 11.82 9.47 26.04
C LYS A 27 12.00 10.89 25.52
N THR A 28 11.88 11.83 26.45
CA THR A 28 12.15 13.27 26.30
C THR A 28 13.62 13.55 26.00
N THR A 29 13.89 14.36 24.96
CA THR A 29 14.94 15.39 24.99
C THR A 29 14.62 16.52 24.00
N ASP A 30 14.62 17.74 24.52
CA ASP A 30 14.29 18.99 23.83
C ASP A 30 15.39 19.42 22.84
N GLN A 31 15.03 19.58 21.57
CA GLN A 31 15.48 20.68 20.70
C GLN A 31 14.32 21.05 19.77
N GLU A 32 13.73 22.23 19.98
CA GLU A 32 12.64 22.80 19.18
C GLU A 32 13.21 23.48 17.92
N GLU A 33 13.23 22.76 16.81
CA GLU A 33 12.93 23.39 15.52
C GLU A 33 11.41 23.51 15.44
N THR A 34 10.92 24.74 15.27
CA THR A 34 9.48 25.01 15.24
C THR A 34 8.92 24.57 13.88
N LEU A 35 8.34 23.37 13.84
CA LEU A 35 7.52 22.90 12.71
C LEU A 35 6.38 23.90 12.51
N SER A 36 6.44 24.67 11.41
CA SER A 36 5.32 25.49 10.96
C SER A 36 4.27 24.58 10.34
N ILE A 37 3.47 23.93 11.17
CA ILE A 37 2.29 23.18 10.72
C ILE A 37 1.30 24.20 10.18
N GLY A 38 0.83 24.00 8.95
CA GLY A 38 -0.09 24.91 8.27
C GLY A 38 -1.43 25.08 8.98
N SER A 39 -2.39 25.72 8.31
CA SER A 39 -3.66 26.09 8.92
C SER A 39 -4.37 24.86 9.54
N ASP A 40 -5.11 25.04 10.62
CA ASP A 40 -5.79 23.96 11.35
C ASP A 40 -6.73 23.10 10.50
N ILE A 41 -7.09 23.58 9.30
CA ILE A 41 -7.99 22.90 8.38
C ILE A 41 -7.27 22.01 7.35
N GLU A 42 -5.98 22.24 7.08
CA GLU A 42 -5.19 21.45 6.12
C GLU A 42 -5.06 19.98 6.54
N ILE A 43 -5.23 19.68 7.83
CA ILE A 43 -5.21 18.31 8.31
C ILE A 43 -6.34 17.44 7.75
N LEU A 44 -7.41 18.07 7.25
CA LEU A 44 -8.55 17.39 6.65
C LEU A 44 -8.34 17.05 5.18
N ASP A 45 -7.28 17.58 4.57
CA ASP A 45 -6.80 17.27 3.23
C ASP A 45 -5.68 16.23 3.37
N ALA A 46 -6.08 14.96 3.55
CA ALA A 46 -5.18 13.89 3.94
C ALA A 46 -4.21 13.48 2.81
N ASN A 47 -4.63 13.64 1.55
CA ASN A 47 -3.80 13.34 0.38
C ASN A 47 -3.00 14.56 -0.12
N ARG A 48 -3.32 15.76 0.39
CA ARG A 48 -2.60 17.02 0.13
C ARG A 48 -2.70 17.48 -1.31
N ASP A 49 -3.83 17.19 -1.95
CA ASP A 49 -4.12 17.66 -3.31
C ASP A 49 -4.66 19.11 -3.33
N GLY A 50 -4.87 19.70 -2.15
CA GLY A 50 -5.41 21.05 -1.97
C GLY A 50 -6.93 21.10 -1.90
N ILE A 51 -7.61 19.95 -1.83
CA ILE A 51 -9.07 19.80 -1.80
C ILE A 51 -9.47 19.05 -0.54
N ILE A 52 -10.33 19.66 0.28
CA ILE A 52 -10.93 18.95 1.42
C ILE A 52 -12.08 18.09 0.90
N ASN A 53 -11.81 16.81 0.64
CA ASN A 53 -12.83 15.81 0.34
C ASN A 53 -13.60 15.42 1.62
N PRO A 54 -14.95 15.30 1.58
CA PRO A 54 -15.73 14.90 2.75
C PRO A 54 -15.33 13.56 3.37
N TYR A 55 -14.90 12.59 2.55
CA TYR A 55 -14.52 11.25 3.00
C TYR A 55 -13.11 11.19 3.58
N GLU A 56 -12.19 12.00 3.05
CA GLU A 56 -10.86 12.20 3.65
C GLU A 56 -10.98 12.90 5.00
N ALA A 57 -11.75 14.00 5.05
CA ALA A 57 -12.03 14.69 6.29
C ALA A 57 -12.70 13.75 7.31
N LEU A 58 -13.59 12.86 6.87
CA LEU A 58 -14.19 11.84 7.73
C LEU A 58 -13.15 10.83 8.24
N ASP A 59 -12.25 10.34 7.38
CA ASP A 59 -11.17 9.42 7.77
C ASP A 59 -10.29 10.03 8.88
N VAL A 60 -9.85 11.28 8.69
CA VAL A 60 -9.06 12.03 9.67
C VAL A 60 -9.81 12.19 10.99
N LEU A 61 -11.10 12.54 10.94
CA LEU A 61 -11.91 12.70 12.15
C LEU A 61 -12.12 11.37 12.88
N LEU A 62 -12.24 10.25 12.16
CA LEU A 62 -12.33 8.92 12.76
C LEU A 62 -11.02 8.55 13.47
N LEU A 63 -9.87 8.79 12.84
CA LEU A 63 -8.55 8.59 13.44
C LEU A 63 -8.37 9.40 14.71
N MET A 64 -8.60 10.71 14.65
CA MET A 64 -8.50 11.59 15.81
C MET A 64 -9.38 11.09 16.96
N GLN A 65 -10.60 10.64 16.66
CA GLN A 65 -11.50 10.14 17.70
C GLN A 65 -10.99 8.84 18.34
N GLU A 66 -10.41 7.95 17.55
CA GLU A 66 -9.84 6.68 17.98
C GLU A 66 -8.63 6.90 18.91
N GLU A 67 -7.66 7.71 18.50
CA GLU A 67 -6.47 8.04 19.28
C GLU A 67 -6.81 8.73 20.61
N ASN A 68 -7.76 9.66 20.58
CA ASN A 68 -8.20 10.38 21.78
C ASN A 68 -9.08 9.53 22.71
N GLN A 69 -9.55 8.36 22.25
CA GLN A 69 -10.47 7.46 22.94
C GLN A 69 -11.72 8.16 23.51
N LYS A 70 -12.14 9.27 22.89
CA LYS A 70 -13.20 10.18 23.36
C LYS A 70 -13.87 10.85 22.17
N GLU A 71 -15.14 11.19 22.33
CA GLU A 71 -15.88 12.00 21.35
C GLU A 71 -15.15 13.32 21.04
N LEU A 72 -15.07 13.65 19.75
CA LEU A 72 -14.57 14.95 19.29
C LEU A 72 -15.57 16.05 19.61
N LYS A 73 -15.33 16.81 20.68
CA LYS A 73 -16.18 17.95 21.05
C LYS A 73 -15.64 19.23 20.43
N VAL A 74 -16.52 20.03 19.82
CA VAL A 74 -16.19 21.34 19.23
C VAL A 74 -15.40 22.22 20.20
N ALA A 75 -15.80 22.24 21.48
CA ALA A 75 -15.15 23.05 22.51
C ALA A 75 -13.71 22.61 22.85
N SER A 76 -13.34 21.36 22.59
CA SER A 76 -11.99 20.81 22.82
C SER A 76 -11.26 20.47 21.52
N PHE A 77 -11.87 20.70 20.35
CA PHE A 77 -11.32 20.29 19.06
C PHE A 77 -9.94 20.91 18.81
N SER A 78 -9.75 22.19 19.10
CA SER A 78 -8.43 22.84 18.96
C SER A 78 -7.36 22.29 19.90
N SER A 79 -7.74 21.71 21.04
CA SER A 79 -6.78 21.05 21.95
C SER A 79 -6.41 19.67 21.44
N ILE A 80 -7.42 18.90 21.03
CA ILE A 80 -7.26 17.58 20.41
C ILE A 80 -6.38 17.69 19.15
N LEU A 81 -6.66 18.68 18.31
CA LEU A 81 -5.90 18.92 17.09
C LEU A 81 -4.42 19.23 17.37
N LYS A 82 -4.13 19.94 18.47
CA LYS A 82 -2.74 20.24 18.86
C LYS A 82 -2.02 19.00 19.37
N GLU A 83 -2.71 18.13 20.11
CA GLU A 83 -2.16 16.85 20.57
C GLU A 83 -1.88 15.94 19.37
N TYR A 84 -2.85 15.78 18.47
CA TYR A 84 -2.71 15.03 17.22
C TYR A 84 -1.52 15.51 16.37
N LYS A 85 -1.46 16.82 16.07
CA LYS A 85 -0.35 17.43 15.32
C LYS A 85 1.00 17.23 15.99
N LYS A 86 1.03 17.16 17.32
CA LYS A 86 2.26 16.95 18.08
C LYS A 86 2.73 15.49 17.96
N GLU A 87 1.81 14.54 18.10
CA GLU A 87 2.12 13.11 17.95
C GLU A 87 2.62 12.80 16.53
N GLU A 88 1.93 13.29 15.50
CA GLU A 88 2.36 13.18 14.09
C GLU A 88 3.77 13.76 13.88
N ALA A 89 4.06 14.92 14.46
CA ALA A 89 5.38 15.54 14.36
C ALA A 89 6.47 14.75 15.11
N GLU A 90 6.15 14.13 16.26
CA GLU A 90 7.08 13.29 17.02
C GLU A 90 7.41 12.00 16.24
N GLU A 91 6.43 11.39 15.56
CA GLU A 91 6.62 10.19 14.74
C GLU A 91 7.47 10.49 13.49
N ILE A 92 7.14 11.55 12.76
CA ILE A 92 7.94 11.98 11.60
C ILE A 92 9.37 12.32 12.01
N LYS A 93 9.55 12.97 13.17
CA LYS A 93 10.88 13.26 13.70
C LYS A 93 11.64 12.00 14.09
N SER A 94 11.01 11.06 14.78
CA SER A 94 11.63 9.78 15.14
C SER A 94 12.09 9.01 13.90
N PHE A 95 11.26 9.01 12.85
CA PHE A 95 11.62 8.42 11.57
C PHE A 95 12.79 9.15 10.93
N PHE A 96 12.74 10.47 10.85
CA PHE A 96 13.82 11.28 10.28
C PHE A 96 15.17 11.02 10.98
N GLU A 97 15.16 10.92 12.31
CA GLU A 97 16.34 10.60 13.13
C GLU A 97 16.91 9.20 12.88
N GLU A 98 16.11 8.25 12.40
CA GLU A 98 16.60 6.91 12.01
C GLU A 98 17.51 6.97 10.77
N PHE A 99 17.27 7.92 9.87
CA PHE A 99 18.01 8.09 8.62
C PHE A 99 19.11 9.16 8.70
N ASP A 100 18.97 10.16 9.57
CA ASP A 100 20.02 11.15 9.87
C ASP A 100 21.09 10.55 10.79
N GLN A 101 21.94 9.69 10.21
CA GLN A 101 22.97 8.95 10.96
C GLN A 101 23.99 9.87 11.63
N ASN A 102 24.24 11.04 11.04
CA ASN A 102 25.23 12.00 11.54
C ASN A 102 24.64 13.08 12.48
N GLY A 103 23.32 13.19 12.55
CA GLY A 103 22.58 14.09 13.44
C GLY A 103 22.68 15.56 13.05
N ASN A 104 22.83 15.89 11.76
CA ASN A 104 22.97 17.27 11.29
C ASN A 104 21.63 17.94 10.92
N GLY A 105 20.50 17.24 11.11
CA GLY A 105 19.17 17.70 10.75
C GLY A 105 18.84 17.55 9.27
N LYS A 106 19.60 16.72 8.54
CA LYS A 106 19.44 16.45 7.11
C LYS A 106 19.80 15.00 6.81
N ILE A 107 19.10 14.40 5.85
CA ILE A 107 19.50 13.10 5.30
C ILE A 107 20.33 13.37 4.05
N GLU A 108 21.64 13.13 4.13
CA GLU A 108 22.53 13.25 2.99
C GLU A 108 22.45 12.00 2.10
N LEU A 109 22.61 12.15 0.78
CA LEU A 109 22.66 10.99 -0.12
C LEU A 109 23.74 9.96 0.27
N SER A 110 24.80 10.37 0.97
CA SER A 110 25.84 9.47 1.48
C SER A 110 25.41 8.61 2.67
N GLU A 111 24.31 8.93 3.33
CA GLU A 111 23.74 8.17 4.45
C GLU A 111 22.74 7.11 3.98
N ALA A 112 22.27 7.25 2.74
CA ALA A 112 21.41 6.29 2.06
C ALA A 112 22.17 5.03 1.65
N ASP A 113 21.56 3.86 1.83
CA ASP A 113 22.02 2.65 1.14
C ASP A 113 21.63 2.67 -0.36
N GLU A 114 22.14 1.70 -1.14
CA GLU A 114 21.86 1.61 -2.59
C GLU A 114 20.38 1.55 -2.93
N GLU A 115 19.58 1.14 -1.96
CA GLU A 115 18.16 0.84 -2.03
C GLU A 115 17.32 2.12 -1.79
N MET A 116 17.75 2.97 -0.85
CA MET A 116 17.12 4.24 -0.49
C MET A 116 17.57 5.43 -1.34
N LEU A 117 18.69 5.31 -2.07
CA LEU A 117 19.24 6.40 -2.90
C LEU A 117 18.24 6.97 -3.90
N ASP A 118 17.46 6.11 -4.55
CA ASP A 118 16.50 6.54 -5.56
C ASP A 118 15.35 7.35 -4.90
N ILE A 119 14.91 6.96 -3.69
CA ILE A 119 13.87 7.67 -2.93
C ILE A 119 14.36 9.03 -2.43
N ILE A 120 15.53 9.07 -1.80
CA ILE A 120 16.10 10.31 -1.27
C ILE A 120 16.35 11.30 -2.42
N THR A 121 16.72 10.79 -3.60
CA THR A 121 16.85 11.61 -4.81
C THR A 121 15.52 12.18 -5.29
N MET A 122 14.42 11.43 -5.17
CA MET A 122 13.09 11.93 -5.53
C MET A 122 12.59 12.97 -4.51
N MET A 123 12.84 12.74 -3.21
CA MET A 123 12.44 13.63 -2.12
C MET A 123 13.21 14.96 -2.11
N ASP A 124 14.44 14.98 -2.64
CA ASP A 124 15.27 16.19 -2.78
C ASP A 124 14.68 17.14 -3.84
N GLU A 125 13.62 17.86 -3.45
CA GLU A 125 12.88 18.80 -4.29
C GLU A 125 13.81 19.88 -4.87
N ASN A 126 14.75 20.35 -4.05
CA ASN A 126 15.63 21.46 -4.40
C ASN A 126 16.94 21.02 -5.12
N LYS A 127 17.19 19.70 -5.19
CA LYS A 127 18.33 19.05 -5.84
C LYS A 127 19.70 19.40 -5.24
N ASN A 128 19.77 19.68 -3.93
CA ASN A 128 21.01 20.00 -3.21
C ASN A 128 21.73 18.75 -2.65
N LYS A 129 21.20 17.55 -2.86
CA LYS A 129 21.67 16.25 -2.36
C LYS A 129 21.46 16.03 -0.86
N GLU A 130 20.55 16.79 -0.26
CA GLU A 130 20.21 16.72 1.15
C GLU A 130 18.67 16.78 1.28
N VAL A 131 18.08 15.86 2.04
CA VAL A 131 16.63 15.89 2.32
C VAL A 131 16.40 16.43 3.72
N THR A 132 15.64 17.51 3.81
CA THR A 132 15.18 18.09 5.08
C THR A 132 13.87 17.47 5.54
N ILE A 133 13.55 17.60 6.84
CA ILE A 133 12.24 17.17 7.37
C ILE A 133 11.07 17.88 6.67
N SER A 134 11.28 19.11 6.18
CA SER A 134 10.25 19.82 5.41
C SER A 134 10.04 19.25 4.01
N GLU A 135 11.08 18.74 3.36
CA GLU A 135 10.95 18.07 2.06
C GLU A 135 10.32 16.71 2.24
N MET A 136 10.78 15.96 3.25
CA MET A 136 10.22 14.67 3.62
C MET A 136 8.73 14.75 3.92
N THR A 137 8.31 15.75 4.70
CA THR A 137 6.90 15.95 5.02
C THR A 137 6.10 16.22 3.76
N LYS A 138 6.56 17.07 2.83
CA LYS A 138 5.75 17.49 1.67
C LYS A 138 5.70 16.51 0.51
N PHE A 139 6.58 15.52 0.47
CA PHE A 139 6.71 14.65 -0.69
C PHE A 139 5.47 13.75 -0.85
N ASP A 140 4.83 13.81 -2.01
CA ASP A 140 3.78 12.87 -2.41
C ASP A 140 4.42 11.66 -3.07
N PHE A 141 4.49 10.60 -2.30
CA PHE A 141 5.06 9.35 -2.76
C PHE A 141 4.13 8.58 -3.69
N ALA A 142 2.81 8.65 -3.54
CA ALA A 142 1.93 7.89 -4.41
C ALA A 142 2.17 8.29 -5.87
N SER A 143 2.27 9.59 -6.15
CA SER A 143 2.61 10.11 -7.48
C SER A 143 4.05 9.79 -7.94
N ALA A 144 4.99 9.59 -7.02
CA ALA A 144 6.39 9.33 -7.37
C ALA A 144 6.69 7.88 -7.77
N PHE A 145 5.92 6.92 -7.23
CA PHE A 145 6.14 5.49 -7.47
C PHE A 145 5.27 4.90 -8.58
N LEU A 146 4.16 5.56 -8.92
CA LEU A 146 3.28 5.13 -9.98
C LEU A 146 3.76 5.67 -11.34
N ALA A 147 3.88 4.78 -12.33
CA ALA A 147 4.29 5.17 -13.68
C ALA A 147 3.21 5.99 -14.38
N SER A 148 3.63 6.97 -15.20
CA SER A 148 2.69 7.72 -16.04
C SER A 148 2.14 6.85 -17.18
N GLU A 149 1.00 7.27 -17.77
CA GLU A 149 0.46 6.57 -18.95
C GLU A 149 1.48 6.53 -20.10
N GLU A 150 2.25 7.60 -20.32
CA GLU A 150 3.29 7.60 -21.35
C GLU A 150 4.41 6.59 -21.06
N GLU A 151 4.82 6.45 -19.80
CA GLU A 151 5.83 5.46 -19.42
C GLU A 151 5.32 4.02 -19.56
N ILE A 152 4.04 3.77 -19.25
CA ILE A 152 3.40 2.47 -19.46
C ILE A 152 3.39 2.15 -20.95
N ASP A 153 2.93 3.08 -21.79
CA ASP A 153 2.87 2.90 -23.24
C ASP A 153 4.27 2.66 -23.85
N GLU A 154 5.31 3.37 -23.38
CA GLU A 154 6.70 3.15 -23.79
C GLU A 154 7.20 1.75 -23.36
N ASN A 155 6.92 1.33 -22.13
CA ASN A 155 7.31 0.01 -21.63
C ASN A 155 6.65 -1.12 -22.44
N ILE A 156 5.36 -0.98 -22.79
CA ILE A 156 4.64 -1.94 -23.64
C ILE A 156 5.28 -2.01 -25.03
N ALA A 157 5.62 -0.87 -25.63
CA ALA A 157 6.29 -0.84 -26.92
C ALA A 157 7.63 -1.61 -26.88
N ASN A 158 8.44 -1.37 -25.84
CA ASN A 158 9.72 -2.04 -25.63
C ASN A 158 9.57 -3.56 -25.43
N ILE A 159 8.54 -4.01 -24.71
CA ILE A 159 8.24 -5.46 -24.55
C ILE A 159 7.96 -6.10 -25.91
N PHE A 160 7.09 -5.49 -26.72
CA PHE A 160 6.75 -6.05 -28.03
C PHE A 160 7.94 -6.06 -29.01
N GLU A 161 8.79 -5.03 -28.97
CA GLU A 161 10.03 -4.99 -29.76
C GLU A 161 11.02 -6.10 -29.35
N GLU A 162 11.22 -6.31 -28.05
CA GLU A 162 12.12 -7.37 -27.54
C GLU A 162 11.69 -8.79 -27.94
N HIS A 163 10.39 -9.02 -28.13
CA HIS A 163 9.84 -10.32 -28.51
C HIS A 163 9.55 -10.47 -30.02
N ASP A 164 9.97 -9.52 -30.86
CA ASP A 164 9.67 -9.47 -32.30
C ASP A 164 8.17 -9.67 -32.58
N ALA A 165 7.33 -9.13 -31.69
CA ALA A 165 5.88 -9.28 -31.70
C ALA A 165 5.22 -8.02 -32.25
N ILE A 166 4.26 -8.18 -33.16
CA ILE A 166 3.54 -7.05 -33.78
C ILE A 166 2.32 -6.69 -32.92
N ASP A 167 1.42 -7.65 -32.70
CA ASP A 167 0.12 -7.43 -32.03
C ASP A 167 -0.12 -8.32 -30.81
N THR A 168 0.45 -9.54 -30.81
CA THR A 168 0.23 -10.53 -29.75
C THR A 168 1.50 -11.30 -29.41
N ILE A 169 1.64 -11.69 -28.14
CA ILE A 169 2.67 -12.61 -27.65
C ILE A 169 2.00 -13.93 -27.27
N GLU A 170 2.38 -15.02 -27.92
CA GLU A 170 1.88 -16.36 -27.56
C GLU A 170 2.66 -16.90 -26.36
N LEU A 171 1.99 -17.11 -25.23
CA LEU A 171 2.63 -17.56 -23.98
C LEU A 171 3.37 -18.89 -24.16
N THR A 172 2.88 -19.77 -25.04
CA THR A 172 3.52 -21.07 -25.35
C THR A 172 4.87 -20.94 -26.07
N LYS A 173 5.19 -19.77 -26.62
CA LYS A 173 6.49 -19.49 -27.27
C LYS A 173 7.50 -18.86 -26.30
N ILE A 174 7.04 -18.43 -25.13
CA ILE A 174 7.90 -17.89 -24.06
C ILE A 174 8.60 -19.06 -23.35
N PRO A 175 9.91 -18.96 -23.05
CA PRO A 175 10.61 -19.96 -22.24
C PRO A 175 9.88 -20.23 -20.92
N GLU A 176 9.83 -21.50 -20.49
CA GLU A 176 9.07 -21.92 -19.29
C GLU A 176 9.46 -21.13 -18.03
N GLU A 177 10.74 -20.75 -17.92
CA GLU A 177 11.27 -19.93 -16.83
C GLU A 177 10.74 -18.48 -16.79
N GLU A 178 10.24 -17.97 -17.91
CA GLU A 178 9.63 -16.64 -18.00
C GLU A 178 8.10 -16.70 -18.04
N GLN A 179 7.51 -17.87 -18.33
CA GLN A 179 6.06 -18.00 -18.50
C GLN A 179 5.27 -17.55 -17.27
N GLU A 180 5.78 -17.74 -16.05
CA GLU A 180 5.10 -17.28 -14.84
C GLU A 180 4.92 -15.75 -14.85
N ARG A 181 5.97 -15.00 -15.20
CA ARG A 181 5.91 -13.55 -15.31
C ARG A 181 4.91 -13.10 -16.38
N PHE A 182 4.96 -13.72 -17.55
CA PHE A 182 4.07 -13.38 -18.66
C PHE A 182 2.62 -13.79 -18.40
N SER A 183 2.39 -14.83 -17.59
CA SER A 183 1.05 -15.30 -17.26
C SER A 183 0.22 -14.28 -16.49
N ALA A 184 0.86 -13.34 -15.77
CA ALA A 184 0.16 -12.23 -15.12
C ALA A 184 -0.46 -11.25 -16.13
N TRP A 185 0.12 -11.14 -17.33
CA TRP A 185 -0.40 -10.32 -18.42
C TRP A 185 -1.44 -11.04 -19.29
N ASP A 186 -1.60 -12.36 -19.15
CA ASP A 186 -2.66 -13.15 -19.82
C ASP A 186 -3.96 -13.09 -19.01
N ILE A 187 -4.55 -11.88 -18.91
CA ILE A 187 -5.69 -11.61 -18.04
C ILE A 187 -6.87 -12.52 -18.36
N ASN A 188 -7.12 -12.80 -19.65
CA ASN A 188 -8.27 -13.60 -20.08
C ASN A 188 -7.99 -15.12 -20.12
N ARG A 189 -6.71 -15.53 -19.98
CA ARG A 189 -6.23 -16.92 -19.95
C ARG A 189 -6.39 -17.71 -21.24
N ASP A 190 -6.36 -17.05 -22.39
CA ASP A 190 -6.37 -17.68 -23.71
C ASP A 190 -4.96 -18.01 -24.23
N LYS A 191 -3.91 -17.67 -23.46
CA LYS A 191 -2.49 -17.86 -23.78
C LYS A 191 -1.98 -16.94 -24.89
N ILE A 192 -2.73 -15.89 -25.22
CA ILE A 192 -2.41 -14.89 -26.23
C ILE A 192 -2.43 -13.51 -25.56
N ILE A 193 -1.24 -13.02 -25.20
CA ILE A 193 -1.11 -11.72 -24.53
C ILE A 193 -1.19 -10.62 -25.59
N THR A 194 -2.16 -9.73 -25.42
CA THR A 194 -2.36 -8.54 -26.25
C THR A 194 -1.75 -7.30 -25.61
N LYS A 195 -1.48 -6.26 -26.41
CA LYS A 195 -1.07 -4.94 -25.87
C LYS A 195 -2.09 -4.38 -24.88
N GLN A 196 -3.38 -4.62 -25.12
CA GLN A 196 -4.43 -4.12 -24.25
C GLN A 196 -4.40 -4.81 -22.89
N GLU A 197 -4.16 -6.12 -22.82
CA GLU A 197 -4.08 -6.81 -21.54
C GLU A 197 -2.86 -6.36 -20.72
N ILE A 198 -1.70 -6.16 -21.35
CA ILE A 198 -0.56 -5.56 -20.66
C ILE A 198 -0.94 -4.15 -20.18
N LYS A 199 -1.58 -3.33 -21.04
CA LYS A 199 -2.01 -1.98 -20.65
C LYS A 199 -2.97 -2.00 -19.47
N ASP A 200 -3.98 -2.85 -19.47
CA ASP A 200 -4.96 -2.95 -18.39
C ASP A 200 -4.28 -3.40 -17.08
N PHE A 201 -3.39 -4.39 -17.16
CA PHE A 201 -2.61 -4.85 -16.01
C PHE A 201 -1.70 -3.75 -15.47
N GLU A 202 -0.87 -3.14 -16.32
CA GLU A 202 0.07 -2.09 -15.92
C GLU A 202 -0.67 -0.84 -15.42
N THR A 203 -1.83 -0.49 -15.99
CA THR A 203 -2.65 0.62 -15.49
C THR A 203 -3.11 0.34 -14.06
N ALA A 204 -3.61 -0.87 -13.78
CA ALA A 204 -3.99 -1.25 -12.41
C ALA A 204 -2.77 -1.31 -11.46
N ASN A 205 -1.58 -1.58 -11.97
CA ASN A 205 -0.34 -1.54 -11.19
C ASN A 205 0.24 -0.13 -10.97
N ASN A 206 -0.30 0.88 -11.64
CA ASN A 206 0.24 2.23 -11.65
C ASN A 206 -0.85 3.31 -11.45
N THR A 207 -2.00 2.94 -10.90
CA THR A 207 -3.05 3.91 -10.56
C THR A 207 -3.64 3.61 -9.18
N PRO A 208 -4.06 4.63 -8.40
CA PRO A 208 -4.75 4.42 -7.15
C PRO A 208 -6.01 3.58 -7.33
N VAL A 209 -6.40 2.83 -6.29
CA VAL A 209 -7.61 2.00 -6.32
C VAL A 209 -8.84 2.77 -6.78
N ARG A 210 -9.60 2.16 -7.68
CA ARG A 210 -10.95 2.58 -8.09
C ARG A 210 -11.93 1.43 -7.96
N PHE A 211 -13.18 1.79 -7.68
CA PHE A 211 -14.32 0.87 -7.69
C PHE A 211 -15.20 1.13 -8.92
N GLU A 212 -15.49 0.08 -9.70
CA GLU A 212 -16.56 0.10 -10.70
C GLU A 212 -17.78 -0.63 -10.13
N ILE A 213 -18.91 0.06 -9.99
CA ILE A 213 -20.12 -0.49 -9.36
C ILE A 213 -20.98 -1.21 -10.40
N LYS A 214 -21.26 -2.48 -10.15
CA LYS A 214 -22.18 -3.34 -10.93
C LYS A 214 -23.21 -3.94 -9.99
N ASP A 215 -24.38 -3.32 -9.94
CA ASP A 215 -25.48 -3.67 -9.04
C ASP A 215 -25.01 -3.71 -7.57
N THR A 216 -24.87 -4.91 -6.99
CA THR A 216 -24.45 -5.11 -5.59
C THR A 216 -22.97 -5.46 -5.45
N VAL A 217 -22.20 -5.38 -6.54
CA VAL A 217 -20.78 -5.73 -6.60
C VAL A 217 -19.95 -4.50 -6.96
N ALA A 218 -18.91 -4.23 -6.18
CA ALA A 218 -17.87 -3.25 -6.52
C ALA A 218 -16.65 -3.99 -7.07
N LEU A 219 -16.29 -3.75 -8.33
CA LEU A 219 -15.07 -4.27 -8.92
C LEU A 219 -13.88 -3.39 -8.53
N MET A 220 -12.89 -3.96 -7.87
CA MET A 220 -11.71 -3.23 -7.39
C MET A 220 -10.51 -3.46 -8.31
N ASN A 221 -9.90 -2.36 -8.78
CA ASN A 221 -8.64 -2.37 -9.48
C ASN A 221 -7.77 -1.22 -8.98
N GLY A 222 -6.46 -1.44 -8.85
CA GLY A 222 -5.50 -0.38 -8.55
C GLY A 222 -4.63 -0.67 -7.34
N VAL A 223 -3.67 0.22 -7.11
CA VAL A 223 -2.73 0.18 -6.00
C VAL A 223 -3.29 0.93 -4.80
N ILE A 224 -3.16 0.34 -3.61
CA ILE A 224 -3.70 0.92 -2.38
C ILE A 224 -2.77 2.06 -1.91
N THR A 225 -3.26 3.30 -1.95
CA THR A 225 -2.52 4.50 -1.53
C THR A 225 -3.11 5.07 -0.23
N ASN A 226 -2.54 6.18 0.25
CA ASN A 226 -3.06 6.96 1.37
C ASN A 226 -4.52 7.43 1.19
N GLU A 227 -4.98 7.60 -0.06
CA GLU A 227 -6.37 7.98 -0.39
C GLU A 227 -7.38 6.84 -0.16
N PHE A 228 -6.91 5.60 -0.07
CA PHE A 228 -7.79 4.43 -0.12
C PHE A 228 -8.85 4.34 0.99
N PRO A 229 -8.58 4.74 2.26
CA PRO A 229 -9.60 4.84 3.31
C PRO A 229 -10.77 5.74 2.91
N ALA A 230 -10.49 6.89 2.31
CA ALA A 230 -11.52 7.80 1.83
C ALA A 230 -12.32 7.18 0.67
N THR A 231 -11.64 6.51 -0.27
CA THR A 231 -12.27 5.74 -1.36
C THR A 231 -13.20 4.64 -0.84
N VAL A 232 -12.83 3.94 0.22
CA VAL A 232 -13.67 2.93 0.87
C VAL A 232 -14.85 3.56 1.61
N LEU A 233 -14.64 4.65 2.35
CA LEU A 233 -15.73 5.38 3.00
C LEU A 233 -16.73 5.89 1.96
N GLN A 234 -16.26 6.44 0.85
CA GLN A 234 -17.11 6.84 -0.27
C GLN A 234 -17.96 5.67 -0.77
N LEU A 235 -17.35 4.51 -1.04
CA LEU A 235 -18.07 3.30 -1.44
C LEU A 235 -19.18 2.95 -0.43
N LEU A 236 -18.87 2.93 0.86
CA LEU A 236 -19.82 2.55 1.91
C LEU A 236 -20.99 3.53 2.05
N PHE A 237 -20.76 4.82 1.83
CA PHE A 237 -21.79 5.86 1.97
C PHE A 237 -22.61 6.07 0.69
N GLU A 238 -21.98 6.04 -0.48
CA GLU A 238 -22.63 6.34 -1.77
C GLU A 238 -23.26 5.10 -2.41
N HIS A 239 -22.75 3.90 -2.08
CA HIS A 239 -23.21 2.63 -2.63
C HIS A 239 -23.60 1.61 -1.54
N PRO A 240 -24.58 1.93 -0.67
CA PRO A 240 -25.01 1.03 0.41
C PRO A 240 -25.63 -0.29 -0.09
N GLU A 241 -25.99 -0.38 -1.37
CA GLU A 241 -26.41 -1.61 -2.06
C GLU A 241 -25.27 -2.61 -2.29
N VAL A 242 -24.02 -2.16 -2.26
CA VAL A 242 -22.85 -3.02 -2.45
C VAL A 242 -22.73 -3.94 -1.24
N THR A 243 -22.64 -5.24 -1.53
CA THR A 243 -22.47 -6.29 -0.51
C THR A 243 -21.19 -7.08 -0.73
N THR A 244 -20.62 -6.98 -1.94
CA THR A 244 -19.42 -7.72 -2.36
C THR A 244 -18.44 -6.78 -3.04
N ILE A 245 -17.17 -6.86 -2.63
CA ILE A 245 -16.04 -6.29 -3.36
C ILE A 245 -15.35 -7.44 -4.10
N GLU A 246 -15.41 -7.42 -5.42
CA GLU A 246 -14.71 -8.39 -6.27
C GLU A 246 -13.41 -7.77 -6.75
N MET A 247 -12.30 -8.28 -6.23
CA MET A 247 -10.96 -7.75 -6.47
C MET A 247 -10.39 -8.34 -7.75
N MET A 248 -10.20 -7.50 -8.76
CA MET A 248 -9.71 -7.93 -10.07
C MET A 248 -8.19 -7.86 -10.10
N ILE A 249 -7.61 -6.67 -9.99
CA ILE A 249 -6.15 -6.48 -9.90
C ILE A 249 -5.85 -5.55 -8.73
N ALA A 250 -5.25 -6.10 -7.66
CA ALA A 250 -4.87 -5.35 -6.46
C ALA A 250 -3.44 -5.76 -6.05
N PRO A 251 -2.41 -5.15 -6.66
CA PRO A 251 -1.04 -5.65 -6.57
C PRO A 251 -0.38 -5.41 -5.21
N GLY A 252 -0.94 -4.53 -4.39
CA GLY A 252 -0.43 -4.24 -3.08
C GLY A 252 -0.84 -2.87 -2.58
N SER A 253 -0.30 -2.54 -1.41
CA SER A 253 -0.31 -1.19 -0.87
C SER A 253 1.02 -0.53 -1.12
N ILE A 254 0.91 0.73 -1.54
CA ILE A 254 1.94 1.67 -1.27
C ILE A 254 1.79 2.09 0.23
N ASP A 255 0.59 2.39 0.74
CA ASP A 255 0.40 2.75 2.16
C ASP A 255 -0.26 1.63 2.97
N ASP A 256 0.54 0.93 3.79
CA ASP A 256 0.08 -0.21 4.59
C ASP A 256 -0.89 0.20 5.72
N VAL A 257 -0.70 1.37 6.33
CA VAL A 257 -1.56 1.75 7.44
C VAL A 257 -2.93 2.20 6.94
N ALA A 258 -2.95 2.96 5.84
CA ALA A 258 -4.17 3.27 5.12
C ALA A 258 -4.87 1.99 4.66
N ASN A 259 -4.13 0.99 4.17
CA ASN A 259 -4.69 -0.30 3.81
C ASN A 259 -5.37 -1.01 4.98
N LEU A 260 -4.69 -1.16 6.12
CA LEU A 260 -5.26 -1.81 7.30
C LEU A 260 -6.49 -1.05 7.82
N ARG A 261 -6.46 0.28 7.80
CA ARG A 261 -7.60 1.11 8.19
C ARG A 261 -8.80 0.92 7.26
N ALA A 262 -8.60 1.02 5.95
CA ALA A 262 -9.62 0.77 4.95
C ALA A 262 -10.21 -0.65 5.05
N SER A 263 -9.35 -1.64 5.31
CA SER A 263 -9.72 -3.03 5.57
C SER A 263 -10.67 -3.15 6.76
N LEU A 264 -10.36 -2.46 7.87
CA LEU A 264 -11.22 -2.47 9.05
C LEU A 264 -12.59 -1.81 8.81
N TYR A 265 -12.67 -0.79 7.94
CA TYR A 265 -13.96 -0.21 7.52
C TYR A 265 -14.85 -1.24 6.84
N ILE A 266 -14.34 -2.01 5.87
CA ILE A 266 -15.15 -3.04 5.20
C ILE A 266 -15.47 -4.22 6.10
N ASN A 267 -14.56 -4.61 7.00
CA ASN A 267 -14.79 -5.66 7.98
C ASN A 267 -15.94 -5.27 8.92
N LYS A 268 -15.92 -4.04 9.44
CA LYS A 268 -16.96 -3.51 10.32
C LYS A 268 -18.31 -3.39 9.63
N SER A 269 -18.31 -3.03 8.34
CA SER A 269 -19.51 -2.93 7.50
C SER A 269 -20.05 -4.29 7.04
N GLY A 270 -19.29 -5.37 7.23
CA GLY A 270 -19.73 -6.73 6.96
C GLY A 270 -19.72 -7.14 5.49
N LEU A 271 -18.93 -6.47 4.65
CA LEU A 271 -18.84 -6.79 3.23
C LEU A 271 -18.17 -8.14 2.98
N THR A 272 -18.54 -8.74 1.85
CA THR A 272 -17.86 -9.91 1.28
C THR A 272 -16.71 -9.44 0.39
N THR A 273 -15.58 -10.13 0.43
CA THR A 273 -14.51 -9.98 -0.56
C THR A 273 -14.45 -11.24 -1.43
N LYS A 274 -14.22 -11.03 -2.72
CA LYS A 274 -14.19 -12.09 -3.72
C LYS A 274 -12.99 -11.92 -4.64
N VAL A 275 -12.34 -13.02 -4.95
CA VAL A 275 -11.41 -13.14 -6.09
C VAL A 275 -11.89 -14.26 -7.01
N ASN A 276 -11.96 -13.96 -8.30
CA ASN A 276 -12.39 -14.90 -9.33
C ASN A 276 -11.19 -15.51 -10.06
N ALA A 277 -11.46 -16.39 -11.03
CA ALA A 277 -10.43 -17.07 -11.81
C ALA A 277 -9.44 -16.14 -12.54
N TYR A 278 -9.76 -14.86 -12.73
CA TYR A 278 -8.94 -13.85 -13.42
C TYR A 278 -8.35 -12.82 -12.46
N SER A 279 -8.56 -13.00 -11.15
CA SER A 279 -8.07 -12.07 -10.14
C SER A 279 -6.59 -12.27 -9.86
N HIS A 280 -5.87 -11.16 -9.72
CA HIS A 280 -4.48 -11.09 -9.28
C HIS A 280 -4.37 -10.08 -8.13
N ILE A 281 -4.25 -10.61 -6.92
CA ILE A 281 -4.04 -9.79 -5.72
C ILE A 281 -2.72 -10.18 -5.06
N ALA A 282 -2.05 -9.22 -4.45
CA ALA A 282 -0.80 -9.48 -3.74
C ALA A 282 -0.57 -8.49 -2.61
N SER A 283 0.37 -8.81 -1.71
CA SER A 283 0.84 -7.90 -0.65
C SER A 283 -0.33 -7.31 0.16
N GLY A 284 -0.41 -6.00 0.34
CA GLY A 284 -1.56 -5.35 0.98
C GLY A 284 -2.92 -5.59 0.32
N GLY A 285 -2.97 -5.90 -0.98
CA GLY A 285 -4.19 -6.37 -1.64
C GLY A 285 -4.67 -7.71 -1.07
N THR A 286 -3.74 -8.60 -0.70
CA THR A 286 -4.05 -9.81 0.07
C THR A 286 -4.59 -9.44 1.45
N ASP A 287 -3.96 -8.50 2.17
CA ASP A 287 -4.48 -8.07 3.48
C ASP A 287 -5.90 -7.51 3.38
N PHE A 288 -6.20 -6.67 2.40
CA PHE A 288 -7.54 -6.12 2.17
C PHE A 288 -8.57 -7.20 1.87
N PHE A 289 -8.21 -8.18 1.03
CA PHE A 289 -9.06 -9.34 0.78
C PHE A 289 -9.42 -10.07 2.07
N LEU A 290 -8.48 -10.21 3.01
CA LEU A 290 -8.72 -10.91 4.28
C LEU A 290 -9.70 -10.18 5.21
N ALA A 291 -9.99 -8.91 4.94
CA ALA A 291 -10.92 -8.12 5.75
C ALA A 291 -12.40 -8.47 5.52
N GLY A 292 -12.73 -9.14 4.42
CA GLY A 292 -14.09 -9.57 4.14
C GLY A 292 -14.65 -10.49 5.23
N LYS A 293 -15.90 -10.28 5.64
CA LYS A 293 -16.58 -11.19 6.59
C LYS A 293 -16.81 -12.56 5.97
N GLN A 294 -17.11 -12.57 4.68
CA GLN A 294 -17.04 -13.74 3.82
C GLN A 294 -15.96 -13.50 2.77
N ARG A 295 -15.18 -14.55 2.48
CA ARG A 295 -14.04 -14.53 1.57
C ARG A 295 -14.17 -15.66 0.59
N ILE A 296 -14.38 -15.30 -0.67
CA ILE A 296 -14.59 -16.24 -1.78
C ILE A 296 -13.34 -16.26 -2.64
N VAL A 297 -12.79 -17.46 -2.87
CA VAL A 297 -11.64 -17.68 -3.74
C VAL A 297 -12.02 -18.71 -4.80
N GLU A 298 -12.29 -18.25 -6.02
CA GLU A 298 -12.56 -19.16 -7.13
C GLU A 298 -11.28 -19.84 -7.62
N GLU A 299 -11.45 -21.01 -8.24
CA GLU A 299 -10.36 -21.74 -8.86
C GLU A 299 -9.67 -20.89 -9.93
N GLY A 300 -8.36 -20.69 -9.76
CA GLY A 300 -7.54 -19.93 -10.69
C GLY A 300 -7.13 -18.55 -10.16
N ALA A 301 -7.77 -18.01 -9.12
CA ALA A 301 -7.34 -16.75 -8.52
C ALA A 301 -5.85 -16.81 -8.08
N VAL A 302 -5.11 -15.73 -8.31
CA VAL A 302 -3.73 -15.57 -7.84
C VAL A 302 -3.72 -14.69 -6.61
N ILE A 303 -3.25 -15.24 -5.48
CA ILE A 303 -3.09 -14.54 -4.21
C ILE A 303 -1.62 -14.60 -3.82
N GLY A 304 -0.93 -13.46 -3.95
CA GLY A 304 0.49 -13.31 -3.67
C GLY A 304 0.76 -12.84 -2.25
N VAL A 305 1.80 -13.37 -1.63
CA VAL A 305 2.32 -12.93 -0.33
C VAL A 305 3.84 -12.78 -0.37
N HIS A 306 4.37 -11.85 0.39
CA HIS A 306 5.80 -11.67 0.61
C HIS A 306 6.06 -10.92 1.93
N SER A 307 7.32 -10.88 2.35
CA SER A 307 7.76 -10.01 3.45
C SER A 307 7.60 -8.56 3.07
N TRP A 308 7.19 -7.70 3.99
CA TRP A 308 7.35 -6.26 3.78
C TRP A 308 8.82 -5.84 3.95
N GLY A 309 9.20 -4.72 3.35
CA GLY A 309 10.57 -4.15 3.32
C GLY A 309 10.54 -2.69 2.81
N GLY A 310 11.69 -2.02 2.70
CA GLY A 310 11.77 -0.61 2.28
C GLY A 310 12.04 0.43 3.38
N GLY A 311 12.34 0.00 4.61
CA GLY A 311 12.82 0.83 5.71
C GLY A 311 14.29 0.55 5.97
N ALA A 312 14.87 1.17 7.00
CA ALA A 312 16.27 0.93 7.34
C ALA A 312 16.56 -0.55 7.70
N VAL A 313 15.52 -1.31 8.10
CA VAL A 313 15.62 -2.72 8.48
C VAL A 313 14.48 -3.53 7.86
N ALA A 314 14.79 -4.67 7.24
CA ALA A 314 13.78 -5.58 6.72
C ALA A 314 13.00 -6.26 7.86
N ALA A 315 11.73 -6.62 7.60
CA ALA A 315 10.87 -7.28 8.59
C ALA A 315 11.51 -8.51 9.23
N THR A 316 12.26 -9.28 8.43
CA THR A 316 12.92 -10.52 8.84
C THR A 316 14.14 -10.31 9.74
N ASP A 317 14.68 -9.09 9.74
CA ASP A 317 15.86 -8.72 10.53
C ASP A 317 15.47 -8.11 11.88
N LEU A 318 14.19 -7.75 12.06
CA LEU A 318 13.65 -7.28 13.33
C LEU A 318 13.44 -8.44 14.33
N PRO A 319 13.64 -8.20 15.63
CA PRO A 319 13.24 -9.13 16.67
C PRO A 319 11.74 -9.45 16.60
N LYS A 320 11.34 -10.68 16.92
CA LYS A 320 9.91 -11.09 16.89
C LYS A 320 9.00 -10.30 17.83
N ASP A 321 9.57 -9.68 18.86
CA ASP A 321 8.89 -8.82 19.83
C ASP A 321 8.99 -7.33 19.48
N ASP A 322 9.48 -7.00 18.28
CA ASP A 322 9.49 -5.64 17.77
C ASP A 322 8.05 -5.12 17.56
N PRO A 323 7.72 -3.91 18.05
CA PRO A 323 6.38 -3.32 17.90
C PRO A 323 5.90 -3.21 16.46
N SER A 324 6.81 -3.14 15.47
CA SER A 324 6.46 -3.05 14.04
C SER A 324 5.60 -4.22 13.57
N HIS A 325 5.69 -5.37 14.25
CA HIS A 325 4.88 -6.54 13.96
C HIS A 325 3.46 -6.47 14.53
N GLU A 326 3.23 -5.69 15.59
CA GLU A 326 1.98 -5.73 16.38
C GLU A 326 0.76 -5.34 15.57
N LYS A 327 0.86 -4.31 14.70
CA LYS A 327 -0.26 -3.83 13.87
C LYS A 327 -0.85 -4.94 13.00
N TYR A 328 -0.01 -5.76 12.38
CA TYR A 328 -0.45 -6.89 11.54
C TYR A 328 -1.03 -8.02 12.39
N LEU A 329 -0.41 -8.31 13.54
CA LEU A 329 -0.89 -9.35 14.45
C LEU A 329 -2.27 -8.99 15.01
N ASP A 330 -2.49 -7.73 15.37
CA ASP A 330 -3.78 -7.24 15.86
C ASP A 330 -4.81 -7.16 14.74
N TYR A 331 -4.42 -6.69 13.57
CA TYR A 331 -5.27 -6.72 12.38
C TYR A 331 -5.78 -8.15 12.08
N TYR A 332 -4.88 -9.13 11.98
CA TYR A 332 -5.28 -10.52 11.71
C TYR A 332 -6.15 -11.11 12.80
N LYS A 333 -5.95 -10.77 14.07
CA LYS A 333 -6.89 -11.16 15.14
C LYS A 333 -8.28 -10.59 14.88
N ILE A 334 -8.39 -9.31 14.54
CA ILE A 334 -9.68 -8.63 14.29
C ILE A 334 -10.42 -9.25 13.09
N VAL A 335 -9.70 -9.53 11.99
CA VAL A 335 -10.28 -10.14 10.79
C VAL A 335 -10.37 -11.67 10.86
N ASN A 336 -10.07 -12.26 12.03
CA ASN A 336 -10.18 -13.69 12.31
C ASN A 336 -9.28 -14.57 11.41
N ILE A 337 -8.06 -14.11 11.18
CA ILE A 337 -6.98 -14.84 10.52
C ILE A 337 -5.99 -15.39 11.56
N PRO A 338 -5.53 -16.65 11.42
CA PRO A 338 -4.47 -17.18 12.27
C PRO A 338 -3.23 -16.29 12.18
N THR A 339 -2.74 -15.77 13.31
CA THR A 339 -1.57 -14.88 13.33
C THR A 339 -0.29 -15.54 12.81
N ASP A 340 -0.22 -16.87 12.77
CA ASP A 340 0.87 -17.61 12.12
C ASP A 340 0.96 -17.32 10.61
N PHE A 341 -0.12 -16.83 9.99
CA PHE A 341 -0.12 -16.37 8.61
C PHE A 341 0.86 -15.21 8.41
N TYR A 342 0.91 -14.25 9.33
CA TYR A 342 1.87 -13.14 9.28
C TYR A 342 3.31 -13.62 9.18
N TRP A 343 3.71 -14.51 10.09
CA TRP A 343 5.08 -15.02 10.11
C TRP A 343 5.41 -15.87 8.88
N TYR A 344 4.39 -16.48 8.30
CA TYR A 344 4.51 -17.19 7.05
C TYR A 344 4.73 -16.25 5.87
N THR A 345 4.01 -15.13 5.76
CA THR A 345 4.22 -14.18 4.64
C THR A 345 5.65 -13.65 4.62
N LEU A 346 6.23 -13.36 5.80
CA LEU A 346 7.63 -12.94 5.92
C LEU A 346 8.65 -13.99 5.45
N GLN A 347 8.29 -15.27 5.51
CA GLN A 347 9.17 -16.39 5.10
C GLN A 347 8.91 -16.85 3.67
N ALA A 348 7.71 -16.63 3.15
CA ALA A 348 7.26 -17.16 1.87
C ALA A 348 8.06 -16.57 0.70
N ALA A 349 8.33 -15.26 0.76
CA ALA A 349 9.19 -14.56 -0.20
C ALA A 349 9.84 -13.32 0.44
N PRO A 350 11.04 -12.91 0.00
CA PRO A 350 11.64 -11.65 0.40
C PRO A 350 10.80 -10.47 -0.09
N ALA A 351 11.09 -9.25 0.37
CA ALA A 351 10.33 -8.07 -0.02
C ALA A 351 10.29 -7.83 -1.53
N ASN A 352 11.35 -8.21 -2.25
CA ASN A 352 11.42 -8.13 -3.71
C ASN A 352 11.01 -9.40 -4.47
N GLY A 353 10.42 -10.37 -3.76
CA GLY A 353 9.88 -11.58 -4.33
C GLY A 353 8.37 -11.63 -4.19
N MET A 354 7.79 -12.70 -4.73
CA MET A 354 6.38 -13.01 -4.57
C MET A 354 6.23 -14.51 -4.41
N HIS A 355 5.42 -14.94 -3.44
CA HIS A 355 4.97 -16.32 -3.33
C HIS A 355 3.47 -16.39 -3.61
N ASN A 356 3.11 -17.08 -4.69
CA ASN A 356 1.71 -17.35 -5.02
C ASN A 356 1.20 -18.50 -4.13
N MET A 357 0.19 -18.20 -3.31
CA MET A 357 -0.34 -19.17 -2.35
C MET A 357 -0.92 -20.40 -3.04
N THR A 358 -0.53 -21.57 -2.56
CA THR A 358 -1.12 -22.85 -2.96
C THR A 358 -2.48 -23.08 -2.31
N LYS A 359 -3.26 -24.02 -2.84
CA LYS A 359 -4.56 -24.41 -2.25
C LYS A 359 -4.43 -24.89 -0.81
N ASP A 360 -3.35 -25.61 -0.50
CA ASP A 360 -3.10 -26.13 0.84
C ASP A 360 -2.78 -24.99 1.82
N GLU A 361 -2.07 -23.96 1.37
CA GLU A 361 -1.78 -22.76 2.18
C GLU A 361 -3.03 -21.90 2.39
N ILE A 362 -3.84 -21.70 1.34
CA ILE A 362 -5.15 -21.03 1.41
C ILE A 362 -6.04 -21.69 2.46
N GLU A 363 -6.08 -23.03 2.50
CA GLU A 363 -6.85 -23.78 3.49
C GLU A 363 -6.21 -23.70 4.89
N LYS A 364 -4.89 -23.90 4.99
CA LYS A 364 -4.14 -23.88 6.25
C LYS A 364 -4.35 -22.57 7.01
N TYR A 365 -4.25 -21.44 6.32
CA TYR A 365 -4.37 -20.11 6.91
C TYR A 365 -5.79 -19.54 6.85
N LYS A 366 -6.77 -20.35 6.44
CA LYS A 366 -8.18 -19.95 6.37
C LYS A 366 -8.38 -18.67 5.56
N ILE A 367 -7.73 -18.57 4.40
CA ILE A 367 -7.79 -17.40 3.51
C ILE A 367 -9.17 -17.25 2.88
N ARG A 368 -9.87 -18.36 2.62
CA ARG A 368 -11.27 -18.37 2.21
C ARG A 368 -12.18 -18.85 3.34
N THR A 369 -13.41 -18.35 3.36
CA THR A 369 -14.47 -18.88 4.26
C THR A 369 -15.43 -19.79 3.53
N GLU A 370 -15.53 -19.66 2.20
CA GLU A 370 -16.38 -20.48 1.33
C GLU A 370 -15.60 -21.00 0.12
N LYS A 371 -16.09 -22.09 -0.48
CA LYS A 371 -15.43 -22.79 -1.60
C LYS A 371 -15.84 -22.25 -2.96
#